data_AF-A0A3D2UTQ3-F1
#
_entry.id   AF-A0A3D2UTQ3-F1
#
_cell.length_a   1.000
_cell.length_b   1.000
_cell.length_c   1.000
_cell.angle_alpha   90.00
_cell.angle_beta   90.00
_cell.angle_gamma   90.00
#
_symmetry.space_group_name_H-M   'P 1'
#
loop_
_entity.id
_entity.type
_entity.pdbx_description
1 polymer ?
#
loop_
_entity_poly.entity_id
_entity_poly.type
_entity_poly.pdbx_seq_one_letter_code
_entity_poly.pdbx_strand_id
1 'polypeptide(L)' 'TILLGTDDENNMTSLSNVDLYENLFEKIKNIKNIKGHPYEFYQKMGYTIIGVIPDANGIGKPDILMSKRVN' A
#
# COMPACT_ATOMS: atom_id res chain seq x y z
N THR A 1 -9.21 -6.86 -15.49
CA THR A 1 -8.43 -6.22 -14.41
C THR A 1 -8.37 -7.15 -13.23
N ILE A 2 -7.20 -7.33 -12.62
CA ILE A 2 -7.03 -8.07 -11.37
C ILE A 2 -6.73 -7.04 -10.27
N LEU A 3 -7.39 -7.16 -9.12
CA LEU A 3 -7.19 -6.33 -7.94
C LEU A 3 -6.68 -7.20 -6.79
N LEU A 4 -5.92 -6.59 -5.90
CA LEU A 4 -5.48 -7.19 -4.63
C LEU A 4 -5.36 -6.11 -3.55
N GLY A 5 -5.49 -6.54 -2.30
CA GLY A 5 -4.99 -5.84 -1.11
C GLY A 5 -3.69 -6.48 -0.66
N THR A 6 -2.83 -5.71 0.00
CA THR A 6 -1.61 -6.18 0.63
C THR A 6 -1.41 -5.37 1.91
N ASP A 7 -1.88 -5.94 3.01
CA ASP A 7 -1.92 -5.31 4.33
C ASP A 7 -0.53 -5.01 4.90
N ASP A 8 -0.39 -3.84 5.52
CA ASP A 8 0.82 -3.46 6.24
C ASP A 8 0.62 -3.51 7.76
N GLU A 9 0.38 -4.71 8.30
CA GLU A 9 0.15 -4.91 9.73
C GLU A 9 1.43 -4.82 10.60
N ASN A 10 2.60 -4.92 9.96
CA ASN A 10 3.90 -5.11 10.62
C ASN A 10 4.84 -3.91 10.47
N ASN A 11 4.32 -2.75 10.10
CA ASN A 11 5.10 -1.52 9.93
C ASN A 11 6.25 -1.69 8.92
N MET A 12 5.93 -2.27 7.77
CA MET A 12 6.87 -2.64 6.71
C MET A 12 6.97 -1.58 5.62
N THR A 13 6.04 -0.63 5.54
CA THR A 13 6.09 0.51 4.62
C THR A 13 6.05 1.85 5.36
N SER A 14 6.40 2.93 4.67
CA SER A 14 6.25 4.29 5.19
C SER A 14 4.80 4.77 5.33
N LEU A 15 3.81 3.94 4.97
CA LEU A 15 2.38 4.24 5.17
C LEU A 15 1.86 3.74 6.52
N SER A 16 2.66 2.96 7.25
CA SER A 16 2.32 2.51 8.60
C SER A 16 2.58 3.57 9.67
N ASN A 17 1.77 3.55 10.74
CA ASN A 17 1.84 4.46 11.90
C ASN A 17 1.88 5.95 11.52
N VAL A 18 1.21 6.34 10.44
CA VAL A 18 1.01 7.73 10.05
C VAL A 18 -0.48 7.97 9.81
N ASP A 19 -0.91 9.23 9.97
CA ASP A 19 -2.27 9.61 9.61
C ASP A 19 -2.41 9.62 8.08
N LEU A 20 -3.11 8.63 7.51
CA LEU A 20 -3.32 8.55 6.07
C LEU A 20 -4.48 9.41 5.56
N TYR A 21 -5.23 10.10 6.44
CA TYR A 21 -6.23 11.08 6.03
C TYR A 21 -5.60 12.43 5.64
N GLU A 22 -4.35 12.69 6.05
CA GLU A 22 -3.61 13.89 5.65
C GLU A 22 -2.64 13.62 4.49
N ASN A 23 -2.61 14.47 3.46
CA ASN A 23 -1.63 14.41 2.37
C ASN A 23 -1.50 13.01 1.72
N LEU A 24 -2.62 12.27 1.65
CA LEU A 24 -2.65 10.84 1.31
C LEU A 24 -1.87 10.51 0.02
N PHE A 25 -2.15 11.22 -1.06
CA PHE A 25 -1.54 10.95 -2.36
C PHE A 25 -0.05 11.24 -2.38
N GLU A 26 0.43 12.25 -1.64
CA GLU A 26 1.87 12.49 -1.49
C GLU A 26 2.54 11.37 -0.68
N LYS A 27 1.87 10.83 0.35
CA LYS A 27 2.39 9.69 1.10
C LYS A 27 2.46 8.43 0.22
N ILE A 28 1.42 8.13 -0.56
CA ILE A 28 1.42 7.02 -1.53
C ILE A 28 2.53 7.20 -2.57
N LYS A 29 2.65 8.39 -3.18
CA LYS A 29 3.66 8.70 -4.19
C LYS A 29 5.09 8.49 -3.68
N ASN A 30 5.32 8.79 -2.40
CA ASN A 30 6.63 8.67 -1.75
C ASN A 30 6.76 7.43 -0.86
N ILE A 31 5.94 6.38 -1.10
CA ILE A 31 5.99 5.13 -0.34
C ILE A 31 7.41 4.54 -0.36
N LYS A 32 7.87 4.08 0.80
CA LYS A 32 9.15 3.37 0.95
C LYS A 32 8.91 1.99 1.53
N ASN A 33 9.64 1.01 1.00
CA ASN A 33 9.72 -0.32 1.56
C ASN A 33 10.77 -0.34 2.68
N ILE A 34 10.36 -0.58 3.92
CA ILE A 34 11.21 -0.52 5.12
C ILE A 34 11.69 -1.93 5.50
N LYS A 35 10.85 -2.96 5.32
CA LYS A 35 11.12 -4.33 5.80
C LYS A 35 10.91 -5.43 4.75
N GLY A 36 10.85 -5.08 3.47
CA GLY A 36 10.59 -6.05 2.40
C GLY A 36 9.10 -6.40 2.24
N HIS A 37 8.22 -5.40 2.34
CA HIS A 37 6.78 -5.55 2.12
C HIS A 37 6.47 -6.10 0.70
N PRO A 38 5.47 -6.97 0.53
CA PRO A 38 5.12 -7.58 -0.76
C PRO A 38 4.68 -6.60 -1.87
N TYR A 39 4.31 -5.35 -1.55
CA TYR A 39 3.87 -4.39 -2.56
C TYR A 39 4.88 -4.23 -3.71
N GLU A 40 6.19 -4.25 -3.42
CA GLU A 40 7.24 -4.14 -4.47
C GLU A 40 7.33 -5.41 -5.33
N PHE A 41 7.02 -6.59 -4.77
CA PHE A 41 6.90 -7.80 -5.57
C PHE A 41 5.77 -7.66 -6.59
N TYR A 42 4.60 -7.17 -6.17
CA TYR A 42 3.49 -6.93 -7.07
C TYR A 42 3.78 -5.83 -8.09
N GLN A 43 4.49 -4.76 -7.72
CA GLN A 43 4.97 -3.75 -8.67
C GLN A 43 5.87 -4.37 -9.74
N LYS A 44 6.82 -5.25 -9.38
CA LYS A 44 7.67 -5.99 -10.34
C LYS A 44 6.84 -6.89 -11.26
N MET A 45 5.69 -7.39 -10.81
CA MET A 45 4.73 -8.16 -11.62
C MET A 45 3.81 -7.28 -12.48
N GLY A 46 3.99 -5.96 -12.47
CA GLY A 46 3.22 -5.00 -13.28
C GLY A 46 1.92 -4.52 -12.63
N TYR A 47 1.76 -4.68 -11.32
CA TYR A 47 0.67 -4.04 -10.58
C TYR A 47 1.02 -2.60 -10.24
N THR A 48 -0.01 -1.76 -10.09
CA THR A 48 0.09 -0.36 -9.67
C THR A 48 -0.69 -0.16 -8.38
N ILE A 49 -0.14 0.60 -7.44
CA ILE A 49 -0.89 1.06 -6.25
C ILE A 49 -1.98 2.01 -6.74
N ILE A 50 -3.24 1.68 -6.46
CA ILE A 50 -4.41 2.46 -6.87
C ILE A 50 -5.11 3.16 -5.71
N GLY A 51 -4.73 2.84 -4.48
CA GLY A 51 -5.28 3.46 -3.28
C GLY A 51 -4.81 2.74 -2.03
N VAL A 52 -5.36 3.17 -0.89
CA VAL A 52 -5.18 2.52 0.41
C VAL A 52 -6.50 2.57 1.16
N ILE A 53 -6.68 1.66 2.11
CA ILE A 53 -7.73 1.74 3.12
C ILE A 53 -7.03 2.11 4.43
N PRO A 54 -7.12 3.37 4.90
CA PRO A 54 -6.58 3.77 6.20
C PRO A 54 -7.17 2.91 7.32
N ASP A 55 -6.32 2.51 8.27
CA ASP A 55 -6.70 1.80 9.49
C ASP A 55 -7.47 0.48 9.29
N ALA A 56 -7.36 -0.16 8.11
CA ALA A 56 -8.05 -1.41 7.77
C ALA A 56 -7.89 -2.51 8.82
N ASN A 57 -6.70 -2.60 9.43
CA ASN A 57 -6.34 -3.61 10.43
C ASN A 57 -6.09 -2.98 11.82
N GLY A 58 -6.64 -1.79 12.06
CA GLY A 58 -6.43 -0.98 13.27
C GLY A 58 -5.61 0.29 13.00
N ILE A 59 -5.60 1.20 13.98
CA ILE A 59 -4.96 2.53 13.84
C ILE A 59 -3.50 2.37 13.36
N GLY A 60 -3.17 3.03 12.25
CA GLY A 60 -1.85 3.02 11.65
C GLY A 60 -1.50 1.76 10.86
N LYS A 61 -2.45 0.84 10.65
CA LYS A 61 -2.25 -0.42 9.92
C LYS A 61 -3.13 -0.46 8.65
N PRO A 62 -2.67 0.15 7.56
CA PRO A 62 -3.46 0.25 6.34
C PRO A 62 -3.46 -1.05 5.52
N ASP A 63 -4.43 -1.14 4.61
CA ASP A 63 -4.35 -2.03 3.44
C ASP A 63 -3.92 -1.20 2.21
N ILE A 64 -3.00 -1.73 1.40
CA ILE A 64 -2.52 -1.12 0.16
C ILE A 64 -3.22 -1.79 -1.03
N LEU A 65 -4.07 -1.03 -1.72
CA LEU A 65 -4.82 -1.53 -2.86
C LEU A 65 -3.98 -1.43 -4.13
N MET A 66 -3.86 -2.54 -4.86
CA MET A 66 -3.15 -2.60 -6.12
C MET A 66 -4.00 -3.21 -7.23
N SER A 67 -3.73 -2.83 -8.48
CA SER A 67 -4.37 -3.46 -9.63
C SER A 67 -3.45 -3.59 -10.83
N LYS A 68 -3.77 -4.55 -11.70
CA LYS A 68 -3.12 -4.79 -12.99
C LYS A 68 -4.18 -4.98 -14.07
N ARG A 69 -4.02 -4.26 -15.19
CA ARG A 69 -4.78 -4.56 -16.41
C ARG A 69 -4.20 -5.84 -17.03
N VAL A 70 -5.05 -6.82 -17.28
CA VAL A 70 -4.71 -8.06 -18.00
C VAL A 70 -5.47 -8.04 -19.32
N ASN A 71 -4.79 -8.41 -20.39
CA ASN A 71 -5.36 -8.52 -21.73
C ASN A 71 -5.84 -9.95 -21.98
#